data_AF-G0MZC4-F1
#
_entry.id   AF-G0MZC4-F1
#
_cell.length_a   1.000
_cell.length_b   1.000
_cell.length_c   1.000
_cell.angle_alpha   90.00
_cell.angle_beta   90.00
_cell.angle_gamma   90.00
#
_symmetry.space_group_name_H-M   'P 1'
#
loop_
_entity.id
_entity.type
_entity.pdbx_description
1 polymer ?
#
loop_
_entity_poly.entity_id
_entity_poly.type
_entity_poly.pdbx_seq_one_letter_code
_entity_poly.pdbx_strand_id
1 'polypeptide(L)'
;MSSLDLLLERLVNNCSIYDEMPHTFDDTLIDKLVDSIEFEESSVTVVRNFVRSINFESKCIPIQMIIRLLDAAIAKGKFRDDELLSEFIQGSEDLLPQARPPKLLDDLFKLYQRPEVFAIRKPEAWLHVIRWAINQIDSDCTSVFLRRQYQSFICQVQPSDARRLMVISGVIEIFTRRARPELFSNFVVDVVTRILDRYASDLAPEECITYVESVRNAPRIGENSLRLLVKLRELHSSLTIPLTPGSWISEANRVDLICFLLEANPDPCQGIMAFSDGSNDQRVEHVDQLVDLLLYSPAVKLHHKTKILHRMSGRQVNTFLEQLKVEVQVENKIRITEVSKLLPKLATRVTYSQMASLFEALGSRVLESSSLLQELSRVYGEDIFSRPEFADFKNRLRGRLTDMIRSSALESNWELTDTALEVGYIFPCFLPDREDLQALSQTSRRSPYVLSMVLKLLRDHYGGIPDDLMRYCLLESSDPAPKLICMTYLTKPMIFGLLCRDEIVEYLNAGLSDEGLEMRQAAMKLAEASLAKPNLKDAVVNVLSEYRNDRWIGRAVRRLLCEEQLQQENESVHIIREMLSSLNVAGNDDDVRDCY
;
A
#
# COMPACT_ATOMS: atom_id res chain seq x y z
N MET A 1 -50.91 -1.51 -5.68
CA MET A 1 -49.64 -2.06 -5.17
C MET A 1 -49.48 -3.45 -5.77
N SER A 2 -48.51 -3.68 -6.67
CA SER A 2 -48.13 -5.06 -7.05
C SER A 2 -47.27 -5.64 -5.93
N SER A 3 -47.53 -6.88 -5.51
CA SER A 3 -46.68 -7.54 -4.51
C SER A 3 -45.27 -7.74 -5.07
N LEU A 4 -44.26 -7.60 -4.20
CA LEU A 4 -42.84 -7.80 -4.50
C LEU A 4 -42.58 -9.11 -5.26
N ASP A 5 -43.33 -10.14 -4.92
CA ASP A 5 -43.32 -11.48 -5.53
C ASP A 5 -43.55 -11.45 -7.05
N LEU A 6 -44.57 -10.69 -7.49
CA LEU A 6 -44.90 -10.51 -8.92
C LEU A 6 -43.81 -9.73 -9.66
N LEU A 7 -43.11 -8.83 -8.98
CA LEU A 7 -42.00 -8.07 -9.57
C LEU A 7 -40.77 -8.95 -9.76
N LEU A 8 -40.46 -9.85 -8.81
CA LEU A 8 -39.35 -10.80 -8.91
C LEU A 8 -39.58 -11.85 -10.00
N GLU A 9 -40.78 -12.44 -10.07
CA GLU A 9 -41.17 -13.37 -11.15
C GLU A 9 -41.07 -12.72 -12.53
N ARG A 10 -41.52 -11.48 -12.66
CA ARG A 10 -41.40 -10.74 -13.93
C ARG A 10 -39.95 -10.44 -14.27
N LEU A 11 -39.12 -10.06 -13.30
CA LEU A 11 -37.73 -9.75 -13.55
C LEU A 11 -36.94 -10.99 -14.03
N VAL A 12 -37.06 -12.12 -13.33
CA VAL A 12 -36.37 -13.38 -13.71
C VAL A 12 -36.80 -13.83 -15.11
N ASN A 13 -38.09 -13.76 -15.42
CA ASN A 13 -38.61 -14.08 -16.75
C ASN A 13 -38.09 -13.12 -17.83
N ASN A 14 -38.04 -11.81 -17.56
CA ASN A 14 -37.53 -10.81 -18.51
C ASN A 14 -36.03 -10.97 -18.76
N CYS A 15 -35.28 -11.48 -17.78
CA CYS A 15 -33.86 -11.76 -17.92
C CYS A 15 -33.56 -13.12 -18.59
N SER A 16 -34.58 -13.93 -18.95
CA SER A 16 -34.45 -15.30 -19.48
C SER A 16 -33.70 -15.45 -20.80
N ILE A 17 -33.48 -14.37 -21.52
CA ILE A 17 -32.84 -14.36 -22.84
C ILE A 17 -31.33 -14.06 -22.79
N TYR A 18 -30.80 -13.63 -21.64
CA TYR A 18 -29.44 -13.09 -21.53
C TYR A 18 -28.43 -14.10 -20.96
N ASP A 19 -27.31 -14.27 -21.66
CA ASP A 19 -26.12 -14.95 -21.12
C ASP A 19 -25.21 -13.99 -20.33
N GLU A 20 -25.20 -12.70 -20.68
CA GLU A 20 -24.49 -11.63 -19.97
C GLU A 20 -25.39 -10.38 -19.89
N MET A 21 -25.23 -9.58 -18.83
CA MET A 21 -25.99 -8.32 -18.70
C MET A 21 -25.52 -7.30 -19.75
N PRO A 22 -26.41 -6.48 -20.34
CA PRO A 22 -25.99 -5.44 -21.30
C PRO A 22 -25.07 -4.39 -20.66
N HIS A 23 -24.06 -3.92 -21.39
CA HIS A 23 -23.05 -2.95 -20.90
C HIS A 23 -23.60 -1.59 -20.41
N THR A 24 -24.87 -1.29 -20.69
CA THR A 24 -25.55 -0.07 -20.20
C THR A 24 -26.02 -0.19 -18.74
N PHE A 25 -25.82 -1.35 -18.10
CA PHE A 25 -26.28 -1.62 -16.74
C PHE A 25 -25.12 -1.89 -15.79
N ASP A 26 -25.26 -1.40 -14.56
CA ASP A 26 -24.32 -1.63 -13.47
C ASP A 26 -24.40 -3.11 -13.03
N ASP A 27 -23.25 -3.78 -13.03
CA ASP A 27 -23.08 -5.18 -12.64
C ASP A 27 -23.52 -5.51 -11.20
N THR A 28 -23.73 -4.48 -10.37
CA THR A 28 -24.18 -4.56 -8.97
C THR A 28 -25.70 -4.47 -8.80
N LEU A 29 -26.48 -4.29 -9.88
CA LEU A 29 -27.94 -4.14 -9.78
C LEU A 29 -28.65 -5.37 -9.24
N ILE A 30 -28.17 -6.57 -9.59
CA ILE A 30 -28.72 -7.82 -9.04
C ILE A 30 -28.44 -7.90 -7.54
N ASP A 31 -27.28 -7.44 -7.08
CA ASP A 31 -26.92 -7.43 -5.65
C ASP A 31 -27.79 -6.45 -4.88
N LYS A 32 -27.97 -5.22 -5.40
CA LYS A 32 -28.85 -4.19 -4.81
C LYS A 32 -30.31 -4.67 -4.71
N LEU A 33 -30.80 -5.39 -5.71
CA LEU A 33 -32.12 -6.00 -5.68
C LEU A 33 -32.21 -7.05 -4.56
N VAL A 34 -31.26 -7.99 -4.52
CA VAL A 34 -31.26 -9.09 -3.55
C VAL A 34 -31.17 -8.56 -2.11
N ASP A 35 -30.34 -7.53 -1.89
CA ASP A 35 -30.19 -6.89 -0.58
C ASP A 35 -31.50 -6.23 -0.10
N SER A 36 -32.30 -5.69 -1.01
CA SER A 36 -33.56 -5.01 -0.72
C SER A 36 -34.74 -5.92 -0.34
N ILE A 37 -34.59 -7.25 -0.48
CA ILE A 37 -35.67 -8.21 -0.20
C ILE A 37 -35.61 -8.65 1.27
N GLU A 38 -36.70 -8.49 2.03
CA GLU A 38 -36.78 -8.89 3.45
C GLU A 38 -37.00 -10.40 3.66
N PHE A 39 -37.29 -11.14 2.59
CA PHE A 39 -37.55 -12.59 2.58
C PHE A 39 -38.68 -13.01 3.55
N GLU A 40 -39.84 -12.36 3.41
CA GLU A 40 -41.10 -12.80 4.01
C GLU A 40 -41.62 -14.10 3.36
N GLU A 41 -42.60 -14.76 3.98
CA GLU A 41 -43.09 -16.08 3.58
C GLU A 41 -43.48 -16.18 2.09
N SER A 42 -44.08 -15.13 1.53
CA SER A 42 -44.45 -15.08 0.11
C SER A 42 -43.24 -15.05 -0.81
N SER A 43 -42.25 -14.20 -0.54
CA SER A 43 -41.01 -14.11 -1.32
C SER A 43 -40.12 -15.36 -1.17
N VAL A 44 -40.10 -16.01 0.00
CA VAL A 44 -39.45 -17.33 0.17
C VAL A 44 -40.15 -18.40 -0.66
N THR A 45 -41.48 -18.34 -0.78
CA THR A 45 -42.26 -19.25 -1.60
C THR A 45 -41.93 -19.08 -3.09
N VAL A 46 -41.74 -17.85 -3.55
CA VAL A 46 -41.23 -17.54 -4.90
C VAL A 46 -39.83 -18.14 -5.12
N VAL A 47 -38.90 -17.97 -4.18
CA VAL A 47 -37.56 -18.58 -4.26
C VAL A 47 -37.65 -20.10 -4.37
N ARG A 48 -38.48 -20.76 -3.53
CA ARG A 48 -38.70 -22.22 -3.62
C ARG A 48 -39.23 -22.64 -4.99
N ASN A 49 -40.16 -21.87 -5.56
CA ASN A 49 -40.71 -22.15 -6.89
C ASN A 49 -39.64 -22.04 -7.97
N PHE A 50 -38.81 -20.98 -7.95
CA PHE A 50 -37.70 -20.85 -8.88
C PHE A 50 -36.70 -22.00 -8.78
N VAL A 51 -36.33 -22.38 -7.55
CA VAL A 51 -35.40 -23.50 -7.29
C VAL A 51 -35.95 -24.82 -7.83
N ARG A 52 -37.27 -25.08 -7.71
CA ARG A 52 -37.93 -26.27 -8.28
C ARG A 52 -38.00 -26.28 -9.79
N SER A 53 -38.17 -25.12 -10.41
CA SER A 53 -38.43 -25.00 -11.86
C SER A 53 -37.21 -24.65 -12.69
N ILE A 54 -36.03 -24.50 -12.07
CA ILE A 54 -34.84 -24.05 -12.77
C ILE A 54 -34.39 -25.06 -13.83
N ASN A 55 -34.04 -24.57 -15.02
CA ASN A 55 -33.40 -25.37 -16.07
C ASN A 55 -31.93 -24.95 -16.20
N PHE A 56 -31.00 -25.81 -15.79
CA PHE A 56 -29.56 -25.54 -15.84
C PHE A 56 -28.97 -25.54 -17.25
N GLU A 57 -29.72 -25.98 -18.26
CA GLU A 57 -29.35 -25.82 -19.68
C GLU A 57 -29.70 -24.43 -20.23
N SER A 58 -30.50 -23.64 -19.50
CA SER A 58 -30.96 -22.32 -19.93
C SER A 58 -29.87 -21.23 -19.92
N LYS A 59 -30.27 -19.98 -20.19
CA LYS A 59 -29.38 -18.81 -20.23
C LYS A 59 -28.82 -18.47 -18.85
N CYS A 60 -27.66 -17.81 -18.82
CA CYS A 60 -26.86 -17.69 -17.59
C CYS A 60 -27.42 -16.70 -16.54
N ILE A 61 -28.01 -15.57 -16.95
CA ILE A 61 -28.49 -14.53 -16.02
C ILE A 61 -29.62 -15.01 -15.08
N PRO A 62 -30.66 -15.73 -15.55
CA PRO A 62 -31.69 -16.27 -14.66
C PRO A 62 -31.12 -17.21 -13.60
N ILE A 63 -30.21 -18.10 -14.02
CA ILE A 63 -29.56 -19.05 -13.10
C ILE A 63 -28.77 -18.28 -12.04
N GLN A 64 -28.03 -17.26 -12.46
CA GLN A 64 -27.27 -16.39 -11.56
C GLN A 64 -28.17 -15.66 -10.56
N MET A 65 -29.30 -15.10 -11.01
CA MET A 65 -30.27 -14.44 -10.14
C MET A 65 -30.86 -15.41 -9.12
N ILE A 66 -31.24 -16.63 -9.54
CA ILE A 66 -31.80 -17.65 -8.65
C ILE A 66 -30.76 -18.10 -7.62
N ILE A 67 -29.50 -18.32 -8.04
CA ILE A 67 -28.38 -18.62 -7.12
C ILE A 67 -28.26 -17.52 -6.07
N ARG A 68 -28.24 -16.23 -6.46
CA ARG A 68 -28.09 -15.11 -5.52
C ARG A 68 -29.29 -14.93 -4.59
N LEU A 69 -30.51 -15.12 -5.10
CA LEU A 69 -31.73 -15.07 -4.28
C LEU A 69 -31.75 -16.20 -3.25
N LEU A 70 -31.39 -17.42 -3.67
CA LEU A 70 -31.25 -18.57 -2.77
C LEU A 70 -30.16 -18.34 -1.73
N ASP A 71 -28.99 -17.87 -2.16
CA ASP A 71 -27.85 -17.55 -1.30
C ASP A 71 -28.23 -16.55 -0.20
N ALA A 72 -28.94 -15.47 -0.55
CA ALA A 72 -29.42 -14.47 0.40
C ALA A 72 -30.53 -14.99 1.32
N ALA A 73 -31.45 -15.81 0.81
CA ALA A 73 -32.50 -16.44 1.62
C ALA A 73 -31.90 -17.39 2.68
N ILE A 74 -30.85 -18.14 2.32
CA ILE A 74 -30.08 -18.99 3.24
C ILE A 74 -29.33 -18.12 4.25
N ALA A 75 -28.64 -17.08 3.80
CA ALA A 75 -27.88 -16.16 4.66
C ALA A 75 -28.75 -15.52 5.76
N LYS A 76 -30.00 -15.20 5.44
CA LYS A 76 -30.98 -14.63 6.39
C LYS A 76 -31.72 -15.69 7.22
N GLY A 77 -31.38 -16.98 7.07
CA GLY A 77 -31.98 -18.10 7.80
C GLY A 77 -33.46 -18.36 7.46
N LYS A 78 -33.91 -17.88 6.30
CA LYS A 78 -35.31 -17.90 5.84
C LYS A 78 -35.62 -19.10 4.94
N PHE A 79 -34.61 -19.65 4.26
CA PHE A 79 -34.74 -20.86 3.47
C PHE A 79 -34.45 -22.10 4.32
N ARG A 80 -35.46 -22.95 4.56
CA ARG A 80 -35.37 -24.16 5.40
C ARG A 80 -36.01 -25.35 4.69
N ASP A 81 -35.39 -25.81 3.62
CA ASP A 81 -35.83 -26.94 2.80
C ASP A 81 -34.61 -27.69 2.26
N ASP A 82 -34.08 -28.60 3.08
CA ASP A 82 -32.81 -29.29 2.82
C ASP A 82 -32.91 -30.27 1.64
N GLU A 83 -34.09 -30.88 1.43
CA GLU A 83 -34.34 -31.78 0.30
C GLU A 83 -34.29 -30.99 -1.01
N LEU A 84 -35.03 -29.88 -1.08
CA LEU A 84 -35.05 -29.03 -2.27
C LEU A 84 -33.68 -28.40 -2.56
N LEU A 85 -32.96 -27.99 -1.50
CA LEU A 85 -31.61 -27.47 -1.65
C LEU A 85 -30.63 -28.55 -2.14
N SER A 86 -30.76 -29.78 -1.64
CA SER A 86 -29.96 -30.92 -2.12
C SER A 86 -30.21 -31.21 -3.60
N GLU A 87 -31.47 -31.23 -4.05
CA GLU A 87 -31.83 -31.42 -5.45
C GLU A 87 -31.27 -30.31 -6.34
N PHE A 88 -31.38 -29.05 -5.91
CA PHE A 88 -30.84 -27.90 -6.62
C PHE A 88 -29.32 -27.99 -6.77
N ILE A 89 -28.60 -28.31 -5.69
CA ILE A 89 -27.14 -28.48 -5.71
C ILE A 89 -26.77 -29.56 -6.72
N GLN A 90 -27.42 -30.71 -6.67
CA GLN A 90 -27.13 -31.83 -7.57
C GLN A 90 -27.39 -31.45 -9.05
N GLY A 91 -28.51 -30.79 -9.34
CA GLY A 91 -28.80 -30.31 -10.71
C GLY A 91 -27.83 -29.24 -11.18
N SER A 92 -27.36 -28.36 -10.29
CA SER A 92 -26.42 -27.29 -10.65
C SER A 92 -25.03 -27.79 -11.05
N GLU A 93 -24.68 -29.05 -10.77
CA GLU A 93 -23.45 -29.68 -11.25
C GLU A 93 -23.39 -29.81 -12.79
N ASP A 94 -24.55 -29.85 -13.45
CA ASP A 94 -24.61 -29.89 -14.92
C ASP A 94 -23.97 -28.64 -15.56
N LEU A 95 -23.84 -27.54 -14.81
CA LEU A 95 -23.17 -26.32 -15.26
C LEU A 95 -21.65 -26.47 -15.40
N LEU A 96 -21.03 -27.39 -14.66
CA LEU A 96 -19.57 -27.53 -14.57
C LEU A 96 -18.90 -27.94 -15.90
N PRO A 97 -19.37 -28.97 -16.65
CA PRO A 97 -18.77 -29.32 -17.93
C PRO A 97 -19.08 -28.34 -19.06
N GLN A 98 -20.00 -27.40 -18.86
CA GLN A 98 -20.47 -26.48 -19.89
C GLN A 98 -19.55 -25.25 -20.01
N ALA A 99 -19.38 -24.71 -21.22
CA ALA A 99 -18.66 -23.46 -21.45
C ALA A 99 -19.50 -22.26 -20.98
N ARG A 100 -19.46 -21.96 -19.68
CA ARG A 100 -20.26 -20.90 -19.03
C ARG A 100 -19.42 -19.66 -18.69
N PRO A 101 -20.06 -18.47 -18.57
CA PRO A 101 -19.37 -17.26 -18.15
C PRO A 101 -18.72 -17.41 -16.76
N PRO A 102 -17.50 -16.88 -16.54
CA PRO A 102 -16.81 -16.97 -15.25
C PRO A 102 -17.63 -16.46 -14.05
N LYS A 103 -18.46 -15.43 -14.26
CA LYS A 103 -19.29 -14.82 -13.21
C LYS A 103 -20.32 -15.80 -12.63
N LEU A 104 -20.89 -16.67 -13.46
CA LEU A 104 -21.85 -17.69 -13.02
C LEU A 104 -21.17 -18.74 -12.14
N LEU A 105 -19.97 -19.20 -12.53
CA LEU A 105 -19.19 -20.17 -11.75
C LEU A 105 -18.70 -19.55 -10.43
N ASP A 106 -18.37 -18.27 -10.41
CA ASP A 106 -18.02 -17.55 -9.17
C ASP A 106 -19.20 -17.54 -8.18
N ASP A 107 -20.40 -17.20 -8.64
CA ASP A 107 -21.59 -17.20 -7.78
C ASP A 107 -21.99 -18.61 -7.33
N LEU A 108 -21.88 -19.62 -8.21
CA LEU A 108 -22.16 -21.01 -7.86
C LEU A 108 -21.20 -21.52 -6.77
N PHE A 109 -19.89 -21.26 -6.92
CA PHE A 109 -18.92 -21.70 -5.92
C PHE A 109 -19.02 -20.91 -4.62
N LYS A 110 -19.48 -19.66 -4.62
CA LYS A 110 -19.82 -18.93 -3.40
C LYS A 110 -20.96 -19.59 -2.65
N LEU A 111 -22.01 -20.01 -3.36
CA LEU A 111 -23.11 -20.76 -2.76
C LEU A 111 -22.61 -22.09 -2.15
N TYR A 112 -21.81 -22.86 -2.89
CA TYR A 112 -21.21 -24.11 -2.40
C TYR A 112 -20.26 -23.93 -1.20
N GLN A 113 -19.75 -22.71 -1.00
CA GLN A 113 -18.88 -22.36 0.14
C GLN A 113 -19.65 -22.06 1.43
N ARG A 114 -20.98 -21.99 1.38
CA ARG A 114 -21.76 -21.82 2.61
C ARG A 114 -21.73 -23.10 3.44
N PRO A 115 -21.43 -23.02 4.75
CA PRO A 115 -21.42 -24.19 5.62
C PRO A 115 -22.74 -24.96 5.59
N GLU A 116 -23.88 -24.27 5.55
CA GLU A 116 -25.20 -24.90 5.47
C GLU A 116 -25.39 -25.68 4.17
N VAL A 117 -24.95 -25.11 3.04
CA VAL A 117 -25.07 -25.72 1.70
C VAL A 117 -24.11 -26.91 1.58
N PHE A 118 -22.86 -26.74 2.01
CA PHE A 118 -21.85 -27.79 1.92
C PHE A 118 -22.23 -29.02 2.76
N ALA A 119 -22.79 -28.79 3.95
CA ALA A 119 -23.17 -29.83 4.91
C ALA A 119 -24.38 -30.68 4.52
N ILE A 120 -25.21 -30.22 3.58
CA ILE A 120 -26.39 -30.97 3.09
C ILE A 120 -26.00 -32.30 2.45
N ARG A 121 -24.79 -32.39 1.91
CA ARG A 121 -24.28 -33.58 1.24
C ARG A 121 -23.09 -34.17 1.98
N LYS A 122 -22.99 -35.50 1.94
CA LYS A 122 -21.80 -36.19 2.44
C LYS A 122 -20.59 -35.86 1.55
N PRO A 123 -19.36 -35.87 2.09
CA PRO A 123 -18.15 -35.55 1.33
C PRO A 123 -17.97 -36.33 0.03
N GLU A 124 -18.38 -37.61 -0.03
CA GLU A 124 -18.30 -38.44 -1.24
C GLU A 124 -19.15 -37.90 -2.39
N ALA A 125 -20.30 -37.31 -2.07
CA ALA A 125 -21.20 -36.76 -3.07
C ALA A 125 -20.62 -35.51 -3.74
N TRP A 126 -19.67 -34.83 -3.09
CA TRP A 126 -18.93 -33.70 -3.66
C TRP A 126 -17.75 -34.11 -4.53
N LEU A 127 -17.40 -35.40 -4.59
CA LEU A 127 -16.17 -35.87 -5.24
C LEU A 127 -16.08 -35.47 -6.73
N HIS A 128 -17.21 -35.48 -7.44
CA HIS A 128 -17.26 -35.05 -8.84
C HIS A 128 -16.86 -33.57 -8.99
N VAL A 129 -17.50 -32.70 -8.19
CA VAL A 129 -17.22 -31.25 -8.16
C VAL A 129 -15.78 -30.97 -7.73
N ILE A 130 -15.28 -31.67 -6.71
CA ILE A 130 -13.90 -31.53 -6.23
C ILE A 130 -12.90 -31.88 -7.33
N ARG A 131 -13.08 -33.02 -8.02
CA ARG A 131 -12.19 -33.43 -9.13
C ARG A 131 -12.25 -32.45 -10.29
N TRP A 132 -13.45 -31.97 -10.63
CA TRP A 132 -13.61 -30.94 -11.66
C TRP A 132 -12.86 -29.65 -11.26
N ALA A 133 -13.04 -29.17 -10.03
CA ALA A 133 -12.39 -27.97 -9.53
C ALA A 133 -10.85 -28.09 -9.53
N ILE A 134 -10.32 -29.24 -9.13
CA ILE A 134 -8.89 -29.57 -9.19
C ILE A 134 -8.37 -29.47 -10.64
N ASN A 135 -9.08 -30.05 -11.61
CA ASN A 135 -8.71 -29.96 -13.03
C ASN A 135 -8.78 -28.52 -13.55
N GLN A 136 -9.77 -27.74 -13.14
CA GLN A 136 -9.88 -26.33 -13.54
C GLN A 136 -8.80 -25.45 -12.90
N ILE A 137 -8.32 -25.75 -11.70
CA ILE A 137 -7.17 -25.05 -11.11
C ILE A 137 -5.94 -25.20 -12.00
N ASP A 138 -5.71 -26.39 -12.54
CA ASP A 138 -4.59 -26.68 -13.44
C ASP A 138 -4.76 -26.13 -14.85
N SER A 139 -5.98 -25.79 -15.29
CA SER A 139 -6.20 -25.19 -16.61
C SER A 139 -5.64 -23.77 -16.69
N ASP A 140 -4.89 -23.45 -17.76
CA ASP A 140 -4.35 -22.10 -17.98
C ASP A 140 -5.44 -21.07 -18.35
N CYS A 141 -6.61 -21.53 -18.83
CA CYS A 141 -7.75 -20.69 -19.19
C CYS A 141 -8.53 -20.16 -17.98
N THR A 142 -8.31 -20.72 -16.78
CA THR A 142 -9.02 -20.31 -15.58
C THR A 142 -8.49 -18.97 -15.06
N SER A 143 -9.36 -18.09 -14.59
CA SER A 143 -8.94 -16.82 -13.99
C SER A 143 -8.37 -17.01 -12.57
N VAL A 144 -7.55 -16.07 -12.10
CA VAL A 144 -7.02 -16.12 -10.71
C VAL A 144 -8.14 -16.05 -9.67
N PHE A 145 -9.23 -15.31 -9.96
CA PHE A 145 -10.38 -15.19 -9.08
C PHE A 145 -11.12 -16.52 -8.92
N LEU A 146 -11.42 -17.21 -10.03
CA LEU A 146 -12.07 -18.52 -9.98
C LEU A 146 -11.22 -19.57 -9.28
N ARG A 147 -9.90 -19.58 -9.51
CA ARG A 147 -9.01 -20.51 -8.78
C ARG A 147 -9.08 -20.34 -7.26
N ARG A 148 -9.27 -19.11 -6.77
CA ARG A 148 -9.46 -18.84 -5.33
C ARG A 148 -10.79 -19.39 -4.81
N GLN A 149 -11.87 -19.31 -5.60
CA GLN A 149 -13.15 -19.92 -5.25
C GLN A 149 -13.03 -21.44 -5.16
N TYR A 150 -12.41 -22.07 -6.16
CA TYR A 150 -12.18 -23.51 -6.19
C TYR A 150 -11.33 -23.97 -4.99
N GLN A 151 -10.27 -23.24 -4.67
CA GLN A 151 -9.46 -23.50 -3.50
C GLN A 151 -10.26 -23.38 -2.20
N SER A 152 -11.07 -22.33 -2.04
CA SER A 152 -11.87 -22.12 -0.84
C SER A 152 -12.90 -23.23 -0.66
N PHE A 153 -13.57 -23.64 -1.75
CA PHE A 153 -14.48 -24.78 -1.76
C PHE A 153 -13.79 -26.09 -1.37
N ILE A 154 -12.65 -26.43 -2.00
CA ILE A 154 -11.89 -27.66 -1.71
C ILE A 154 -11.44 -27.69 -0.24
N CYS A 155 -11.11 -26.54 0.35
CA CYS A 155 -10.63 -26.44 1.73
C CYS A 155 -11.73 -26.63 2.81
N GLN A 156 -13.00 -26.75 2.41
CA GLN A 156 -14.10 -27.10 3.33
C GLN A 156 -14.11 -28.59 3.70
N VAL A 157 -13.51 -29.44 2.86
CA VAL A 157 -13.43 -30.88 3.11
C VAL A 157 -12.59 -31.12 4.37
N GLN A 158 -13.08 -31.96 5.29
CA GLN A 158 -12.32 -32.29 6.49
C GLN A 158 -11.05 -33.08 6.12
N PRO A 159 -9.94 -32.90 6.83
CA PRO A 159 -8.66 -33.50 6.42
C PRO A 159 -8.69 -35.03 6.27
N SER A 160 -9.40 -35.73 7.17
CA SER A 160 -9.62 -37.19 7.07
C SER A 160 -10.32 -37.60 5.78
N ASP A 161 -11.30 -36.82 5.32
CA ASP A 161 -12.03 -37.06 4.08
C ASP A 161 -11.19 -36.66 2.87
N ALA A 162 -10.47 -35.54 2.93
CA ALA A 162 -9.56 -35.11 1.87
C ALA A 162 -8.49 -36.18 1.58
N ARG A 163 -7.96 -36.83 2.63
CA ARG A 163 -7.05 -37.97 2.51
C ARG A 163 -7.75 -39.18 1.88
N ARG A 164 -8.90 -39.61 2.43
CA ARG A 164 -9.65 -40.78 1.94
C ARG A 164 -10.10 -40.64 0.48
N LEU A 165 -10.47 -39.43 0.06
CA LEU A 165 -10.94 -39.10 -1.28
C LEU A 165 -9.80 -38.78 -2.27
N MET A 166 -8.54 -38.92 -1.84
CA MET A 166 -7.33 -38.65 -2.63
C MET A 166 -7.21 -37.20 -3.13
N VAL A 167 -7.84 -36.24 -2.44
CA VAL A 167 -7.76 -34.81 -2.76
C VAL A 167 -6.33 -34.32 -2.59
N ILE A 168 -5.69 -34.65 -1.46
CA ILE A 168 -4.31 -34.24 -1.14
C ILE A 168 -3.36 -34.70 -2.25
N SER A 169 -3.40 -35.97 -2.63
CA SER A 169 -2.49 -36.55 -3.62
C SER A 169 -2.69 -35.93 -5.01
N GLY A 170 -3.94 -35.66 -5.43
CA GLY A 170 -4.20 -34.98 -6.70
C GLY A 170 -3.70 -33.52 -6.72
N VAL A 171 -3.80 -32.81 -5.60
CA VAL A 171 -3.29 -31.44 -5.44
C VAL A 171 -1.76 -31.42 -5.48
N ILE A 172 -1.09 -32.40 -4.84
CA ILE A 172 0.37 -32.56 -4.90
C ILE A 172 0.85 -32.83 -6.33
N GLU A 173 0.15 -33.68 -7.08
CA GLU A 173 0.52 -33.97 -8.47
C GLU A 173 0.51 -32.70 -9.34
N ILE A 174 -0.52 -31.86 -9.18
CA ILE A 174 -0.57 -30.55 -9.85
C ILE A 174 0.61 -29.68 -9.41
N PHE A 175 0.87 -29.59 -8.10
CA PHE A 175 2.00 -28.82 -7.58
C PHE A 175 3.31 -29.24 -8.24
N THR A 176 3.63 -30.53 -8.19
CA THR A 176 4.87 -31.08 -8.72
C THR A 176 5.01 -30.85 -10.21
N ARG A 177 3.92 -30.97 -10.99
CA ARG A 177 3.94 -30.71 -12.43
C ARG A 177 4.13 -29.22 -12.72
N ARG A 178 3.40 -28.33 -12.04
CA ARG A 178 3.40 -26.87 -12.26
C ARG A 178 4.54 -26.13 -11.58
N ALA A 179 5.30 -26.80 -10.71
CA ALA A 179 6.57 -26.31 -10.16
C ALA A 179 7.75 -26.53 -11.12
N ARG A 180 7.63 -27.44 -12.11
CA ARG A 180 8.70 -27.71 -13.08
C ARG A 180 8.99 -26.47 -13.94
N PRO A 181 10.26 -26.19 -14.29
CA PRO A 181 10.63 -25.01 -15.07
C PRO A 181 9.86 -24.84 -16.38
N GLU A 182 9.56 -25.93 -17.09
CA GLU A 182 8.92 -25.93 -18.41
C GLU A 182 7.42 -25.58 -18.37
N LEU A 183 6.73 -25.92 -17.27
CA LEU A 183 5.28 -25.77 -17.12
C LEU A 183 4.93 -24.79 -15.99
N PHE A 184 5.90 -23.94 -15.63
CA PHE A 184 5.83 -23.15 -14.43
C PHE A 184 4.68 -22.13 -14.45
N SER A 185 3.82 -22.16 -13.44
CA SER A 185 2.75 -21.19 -13.27
C SER A 185 2.62 -20.75 -11.83
N ASN A 186 3.08 -19.52 -11.53
CA ASN A 186 2.99 -18.93 -10.19
C ASN A 186 1.55 -18.89 -9.65
N PHE A 187 0.56 -18.65 -10.51
CA PHE A 187 -0.84 -18.57 -10.09
C PHE A 187 -1.40 -19.93 -9.67
N VAL A 188 -1.05 -20.99 -10.40
CA VAL A 188 -1.49 -22.36 -10.06
C VAL A 188 -0.76 -22.84 -8.81
N VAL A 189 0.56 -22.65 -8.76
CA VAL A 189 1.41 -23.02 -7.63
C VAL A 189 0.94 -22.34 -6.34
N ASP A 190 0.63 -21.04 -6.34
CA ASP A 190 0.15 -20.34 -5.15
C ASP A 190 -1.18 -20.91 -4.63
N VAL A 191 -2.13 -21.15 -5.52
CA VAL A 191 -3.46 -21.68 -5.16
C VAL A 191 -3.35 -23.09 -4.59
N VAL A 192 -2.57 -23.95 -5.26
CA VAL A 192 -2.34 -25.33 -4.84
C VAL A 192 -1.57 -25.37 -3.51
N THR A 193 -0.57 -24.51 -3.31
CA THR A 193 0.10 -24.36 -2.02
C THR A 193 -0.87 -24.04 -0.89
N ARG A 194 -1.86 -23.16 -1.08
CA ARG A 194 -2.85 -22.85 -0.04
C ARG A 194 -3.71 -24.06 0.32
N ILE A 195 -4.07 -24.89 -0.66
CA ILE A 195 -4.78 -26.14 -0.42
C ILE A 195 -3.89 -27.10 0.39
N LEU A 196 -2.62 -27.25 0.00
CA LEU A 196 -1.67 -28.10 0.75
C LEU A 196 -1.39 -27.58 2.16
N ASP A 197 -1.35 -26.26 2.35
CA ASP A 197 -1.17 -25.65 3.67
C ASP A 197 -2.34 -25.94 4.62
N ARG A 198 -3.56 -25.97 4.09
CA ARG A 198 -4.76 -26.41 4.84
C ARG A 198 -4.64 -27.85 5.34
N TYR A 199 -4.02 -28.72 4.55
CA TYR A 199 -3.89 -30.16 4.84
C TYR A 199 -2.49 -30.55 5.34
N ALA A 200 -1.66 -29.58 5.73
CA ALA A 200 -0.24 -29.78 6.04
C ALA A 200 0.02 -30.93 7.03
N SER A 201 -0.80 -31.05 8.09
CA SER A 201 -0.65 -32.08 9.12
C SER A 201 -0.97 -33.50 8.65
N ASP A 202 -1.72 -33.62 7.56
CA ASP A 202 -2.18 -34.91 7.06
C ASP A 202 -1.26 -35.44 5.97
N LEU A 203 -0.31 -34.66 5.43
CA LEU A 203 0.61 -35.09 4.37
C LEU A 203 1.47 -36.29 4.80
N ALA A 204 1.68 -37.22 3.87
CA ALA A 204 2.51 -38.39 4.08
C ALA A 204 4.00 -38.00 3.94
N PRO A 205 4.94 -38.75 4.55
CA PRO A 205 6.37 -38.46 4.44
C PRO A 205 6.85 -38.34 2.98
N GLU A 206 6.38 -39.22 2.09
CA GLU A 206 6.74 -39.24 0.66
C GLU A 206 6.20 -38.02 -0.08
N GLU A 207 5.02 -37.55 0.29
CA GLU A 207 4.37 -36.35 -0.22
C GLU A 207 5.13 -35.09 0.22
N CYS A 208 5.58 -35.03 1.48
CA CYS A 208 6.44 -33.96 1.97
C CYS A 208 7.78 -33.91 1.21
N ILE A 209 8.42 -35.07 1.00
CA ILE A 209 9.67 -35.18 0.24
C ILE A 209 9.45 -34.70 -1.21
N THR A 210 8.36 -35.12 -1.83
CA THR A 210 8.00 -34.71 -3.19
C THR A 210 7.78 -33.20 -3.29
N TYR A 211 7.14 -32.59 -2.29
CA TYR A 211 6.97 -31.14 -2.20
C TYR A 211 8.32 -30.42 -2.08
N VAL A 212 9.22 -30.89 -1.21
CA VAL A 212 10.58 -30.32 -1.05
C VAL A 212 11.34 -30.35 -2.38
N GLU A 213 11.40 -31.52 -3.03
CA GLU A 213 12.09 -31.66 -4.31
C GLU A 213 11.47 -30.78 -5.40
N SER A 214 10.15 -30.66 -5.42
CA SER A 214 9.45 -29.79 -6.38
C SER A 214 9.80 -28.31 -6.17
N VAL A 215 9.86 -27.85 -4.92
CA VAL A 215 10.24 -26.47 -4.57
C VAL A 215 11.71 -26.18 -4.88
N ARG A 216 12.62 -27.13 -4.63
CA ARG A 216 14.06 -26.99 -4.94
C ARG A 216 14.34 -26.87 -6.42
N ASN A 217 13.61 -27.65 -7.21
CA ASN A 217 13.73 -27.72 -8.67
C ASN A 217 12.82 -26.70 -9.38
N ALA A 218 12.12 -25.84 -8.64
CA ALA A 218 11.36 -24.75 -9.21
C ALA A 218 12.29 -23.58 -9.59
N PRO A 219 11.91 -22.76 -10.59
CA PRO A 219 12.45 -21.42 -10.76
C PRO A 219 12.02 -20.54 -9.57
N ARG A 220 11.94 -19.21 -9.73
CA ARG A 220 11.52 -18.32 -8.63
C ARG A 220 10.09 -18.65 -8.17
N ILE A 221 9.95 -19.19 -6.95
CA ILE A 221 8.67 -19.59 -6.36
C ILE A 221 8.13 -18.52 -5.41
N GLY A 222 6.81 -18.54 -5.18
CA GLY A 222 6.14 -17.63 -4.26
C GLY A 222 6.48 -17.88 -2.78
N GLU A 223 6.35 -16.83 -1.97
CA GLU A 223 6.60 -16.86 -0.54
C GLU A 223 5.74 -17.89 0.22
N ASN A 224 4.47 -18.05 -0.16
CA ASN A 224 3.58 -19.03 0.48
C ASN A 224 4.13 -20.46 0.39
N SER A 225 4.74 -20.81 -0.74
CA SER A 225 5.28 -22.17 -0.95
C SER A 225 6.49 -22.44 -0.06
N LEU A 226 7.32 -21.42 0.17
CA LEU A 226 8.46 -21.49 1.09
C LEU A 226 8.01 -21.51 2.55
N ARG A 227 6.98 -20.74 2.92
CA ARG A 227 6.38 -20.76 4.26
C ARG A 227 5.75 -22.12 4.58
N LEU A 228 5.06 -22.74 3.62
CA LEU A 228 4.54 -24.09 3.78
C LEU A 228 5.69 -25.10 4.00
N LEU A 229 6.80 -24.95 3.29
CA LEU A 229 7.97 -25.81 3.49
C LEU A 229 8.53 -25.70 4.93
N VAL A 230 8.57 -24.49 5.50
CA VAL A 230 8.93 -24.28 6.92
C VAL A 230 7.94 -24.96 7.86
N LYS A 231 6.64 -24.79 7.63
CA LYS A 231 5.58 -25.44 8.43
C LYS A 231 5.67 -26.97 8.39
N LEU A 232 5.90 -27.55 7.21
CA LEU A 232 6.07 -29.00 7.05
C LEU A 232 7.30 -29.50 7.81
N ARG A 233 8.38 -28.71 7.89
CA ARG A 233 9.55 -29.06 8.70
C ARG A 233 9.21 -29.11 10.19
N GLU A 234 8.41 -28.19 10.70
CA GLU A 234 7.96 -28.17 12.10
C GLU A 234 7.06 -29.37 12.43
N LEU A 235 6.14 -29.72 11.50
CA LEU A 235 5.22 -30.85 11.67
C LEU A 235 5.91 -32.21 11.51
N HIS A 236 6.90 -32.32 10.63
CA HIS A 236 7.58 -33.56 10.28
C HIS A 236 9.08 -33.46 10.61
N SER A 237 9.43 -33.76 11.87
CA SER A 237 10.81 -33.66 12.38
C SER A 237 11.84 -34.54 11.64
N SER A 238 11.41 -35.54 10.88
CA SER A 238 12.26 -36.36 10.00
C SER A 238 12.51 -35.75 8.60
N LEU A 239 11.77 -34.70 8.21
CA LEU A 239 11.84 -34.10 6.88
C LEU A 239 13.14 -33.32 6.67
N THR A 240 14.06 -33.86 5.89
CA THR A 240 15.33 -33.18 5.60
C THR A 240 15.16 -32.15 4.49
N ILE A 241 15.59 -30.91 4.74
CA ILE A 241 15.66 -29.87 3.72
C ILE A 241 17.13 -29.53 3.45
N PRO A 242 17.63 -29.74 2.22
CA PRO A 242 19.00 -29.40 1.88
C PRO A 242 19.10 -27.89 1.64
N LEU A 243 20.04 -27.23 2.33
CA LEU A 243 20.30 -25.80 2.20
C LEU A 243 21.70 -25.52 1.65
N THR A 244 22.40 -26.54 1.15
CA THR A 244 23.71 -26.40 0.52
C THR A 244 23.65 -25.47 -0.70
N PRO A 245 24.58 -24.51 -0.86
CA PRO A 245 24.68 -23.72 -2.08
C PRO A 245 24.75 -24.60 -3.34
N GLY A 246 24.01 -24.23 -4.38
CA GLY A 246 23.93 -25.03 -5.62
C GLY A 246 22.99 -26.25 -5.58
N SER A 247 22.41 -26.59 -4.41
CA SER A 247 21.40 -27.66 -4.31
C SER A 247 19.98 -27.24 -4.73
N TRP A 248 19.81 -25.98 -5.14
CA TRP A 248 18.56 -25.38 -5.60
C TRP A 248 18.76 -24.78 -6.98
N ILE A 249 17.75 -24.88 -7.85
CA ILE A 249 17.79 -24.21 -9.15
C ILE A 249 17.75 -22.69 -8.98
N SER A 250 16.94 -22.19 -8.03
CA SER A 250 16.90 -20.78 -7.67
C SER A 250 17.56 -20.52 -6.31
N GLU A 251 18.74 -19.91 -6.35
CA GLU A 251 19.47 -19.48 -5.15
C GLU A 251 18.67 -18.47 -4.30
N ALA A 252 17.84 -17.64 -4.93
CA ALA A 252 16.95 -16.71 -4.23
C ALA A 252 15.91 -17.44 -3.36
N ASN A 253 15.35 -18.55 -3.83
CA ASN A 253 14.41 -19.35 -3.03
C ASN A 253 15.09 -19.97 -1.82
N ARG A 254 16.33 -20.46 -1.98
CA ARG A 254 17.13 -21.02 -0.88
C ARG A 254 17.39 -19.97 0.20
N VAL A 255 17.80 -18.76 -0.21
CA VAL A 255 18.03 -17.63 0.69
C VAL A 255 16.77 -17.24 1.45
N ASP A 256 15.64 -17.10 0.75
CA ASP A 256 14.36 -16.76 1.38
C ASP A 256 13.91 -17.83 2.37
N LEU A 257 14.07 -19.11 2.02
CA LEU A 257 13.76 -20.21 2.93
C LEU A 257 14.58 -20.14 4.21
N ILE A 258 15.90 -19.93 4.12
CA ILE A 258 16.75 -19.79 5.32
C ILE A 258 16.27 -18.60 6.17
N CYS A 259 15.89 -17.48 5.54
CA CYS A 259 15.33 -16.34 6.26
C CYS A 259 14.05 -16.72 7.00
N PHE A 260 13.11 -17.43 6.36
CA PHE A 260 11.88 -17.88 7.01
C PHE A 260 12.13 -18.88 8.15
N LEU A 261 13.09 -19.79 7.99
CA LEU A 261 13.50 -20.73 9.05
C LEU A 261 14.04 -19.98 10.28
N LEU A 262 14.86 -18.94 10.06
CA LEU A 262 15.42 -18.10 11.12
C LEU A 262 14.38 -17.19 11.80
N GLU A 263 13.34 -16.77 11.07
CA GLU A 263 12.24 -15.96 11.58
C GLU A 263 11.24 -16.80 12.42
N ALA A 264 10.83 -17.96 11.92
CA ALA A 264 9.70 -18.71 12.48
C ALA A 264 10.06 -19.56 13.71
N ASN A 265 11.29 -20.08 13.79
CA ASN A 265 11.58 -21.20 14.69
C ASN A 265 12.46 -20.80 15.89
N PRO A 266 12.10 -21.17 17.14
CA PRO A 266 12.98 -21.03 18.30
C PRO A 266 14.24 -21.93 18.22
N ASP A 267 14.17 -23.09 17.57
CA ASP A 267 15.29 -24.00 17.28
C ASP A 267 15.41 -24.26 15.75
N PRO A 268 15.94 -23.28 14.99
CA PRO A 268 15.88 -23.30 13.54
C PRO A 268 16.82 -24.33 12.90
N CYS A 269 17.62 -25.09 13.66
CA CYS A 269 18.68 -25.95 13.14
C CYS A 269 18.32 -27.43 13.10
N GLN A 270 17.28 -27.85 13.82
CA GLN A 270 16.89 -29.26 13.90
C GLN A 270 16.58 -29.83 12.51
N GLY A 271 17.32 -30.86 12.09
CA GLY A 271 17.14 -31.66 10.85
C GLY A 271 17.35 -30.90 9.53
N ILE A 272 18.09 -29.80 9.56
CA ILE A 272 18.60 -29.12 8.37
C ILE A 272 19.96 -29.71 7.98
N MET A 273 20.19 -29.88 6.68
CA MET A 273 21.49 -30.29 6.13
C MET A 273 22.11 -29.12 5.36
N ALA A 274 23.39 -28.81 5.59
CA ALA A 274 24.11 -27.85 4.76
C ALA A 274 25.61 -28.20 4.63
N PHE A 275 26.15 -27.89 3.45
CA PHE A 275 27.45 -28.25 2.88
C PHE A 275 27.54 -29.71 2.37
N SER A 276 27.96 -29.86 1.11
CA SER A 276 28.44 -31.13 0.56
C SER A 276 29.41 -30.87 -0.61
N ASP A 277 30.63 -30.45 -0.30
CA ASP A 277 31.79 -30.62 -1.18
C ASP A 277 32.44 -31.98 -0.88
N GLY A 278 31.86 -33.01 -1.49
CA GLY A 278 32.44 -34.35 -1.60
C GLY A 278 32.49 -35.15 -0.29
N SER A 279 31.47 -35.99 -0.09
CA SER A 279 31.41 -37.13 0.84
C SER A 279 30.93 -36.96 2.30
N ASN A 280 30.67 -35.75 2.81
CA ASN A 280 30.09 -35.57 4.15
C ASN A 280 28.90 -34.59 4.16
N ASP A 281 27.68 -35.11 4.10
CA ASP A 281 26.49 -34.32 4.42
C ASP A 281 26.51 -33.97 5.92
N GLN A 282 26.82 -32.73 6.25
CA GLN A 282 26.80 -32.27 7.64
C GLN A 282 25.44 -31.65 7.99
N ARG A 283 24.93 -32.04 9.16
CA ARG A 283 23.76 -31.39 9.75
C ARG A 283 24.17 -29.99 10.16
N VAL A 284 23.32 -29.00 9.89
CA VAL A 284 23.51 -27.69 10.49
C VAL A 284 23.23 -27.83 11.97
N GLU A 285 24.26 -27.67 12.77
CA GLU A 285 24.16 -27.93 14.20
C GLU A 285 23.58 -26.72 14.92
N HIS A 286 23.98 -25.50 14.56
CA HIS A 286 23.65 -24.27 15.31
C HIS A 286 23.32 -23.08 14.39
N VAL A 287 22.59 -22.08 14.95
CA VAL A 287 22.03 -20.93 14.21
C VAL A 287 23.10 -20.12 13.48
N ASP A 288 24.29 -20.00 14.07
CA ASP A 288 25.40 -19.26 13.50
C ASP A 288 25.78 -19.77 12.09
N GLN A 289 25.73 -21.09 11.86
CA GLN A 289 26.06 -21.67 10.56
C GLN A 289 25.03 -21.27 9.47
N LEU A 290 23.75 -21.17 9.81
CA LEU A 290 22.71 -20.69 8.87
C LEU A 290 22.90 -19.22 8.51
N VAL A 291 23.25 -18.40 9.50
CA VAL A 291 23.50 -16.98 9.28
C VAL A 291 24.75 -16.77 8.42
N ASP A 292 25.82 -17.54 8.65
CA ASP A 292 27.02 -17.48 7.83
C ASP A 292 26.72 -17.88 6.38
N LEU A 293 25.94 -18.94 6.15
CA LEU A 293 25.49 -19.34 4.81
C LEU A 293 24.74 -18.23 4.06
N LEU A 294 24.03 -17.37 4.78
CA LEU A 294 23.37 -16.19 4.21
C LEU A 294 24.37 -15.06 3.95
N LEU A 295 25.20 -14.69 4.93
CA LEU A 295 26.10 -13.53 4.81
C LEU A 295 27.09 -13.63 3.65
N TYR A 296 27.43 -14.86 3.23
CA TYR A 296 28.35 -15.11 2.12
C TYR A 296 27.65 -15.44 0.79
N SER A 297 26.32 -15.58 0.73
CA SER A 297 25.63 -15.88 -0.52
C SER A 297 25.47 -14.63 -1.41
N PRO A 298 25.77 -14.71 -2.71
CA PRO A 298 25.67 -13.58 -3.64
C PRO A 298 24.22 -13.17 -3.93
N ALA A 299 23.23 -14.01 -3.63
CA ALA A 299 21.81 -13.67 -3.80
C ALA A 299 21.23 -12.86 -2.62
N VAL A 300 21.99 -12.71 -1.53
CA VAL A 300 21.53 -12.02 -0.32
C VAL A 300 21.56 -10.51 -0.50
N LYS A 301 20.37 -9.96 -0.65
CA LYS A 301 20.09 -8.51 -0.61
C LYS A 301 20.00 -7.97 0.82
N LEU A 302 20.13 -6.65 0.96
CA LEU A 302 20.09 -5.94 2.25
C LEU A 302 18.86 -6.27 3.10
N HIS A 303 17.67 -6.38 2.49
CA HIS A 303 16.44 -6.70 3.21
C HIS A 303 16.47 -8.08 3.88
N HIS A 304 17.13 -9.08 3.29
CA HIS A 304 17.31 -10.39 3.93
C HIS A 304 18.18 -10.27 5.18
N LYS A 305 19.35 -9.60 5.07
CA LYS A 305 20.25 -9.36 6.22
C LYS A 305 19.53 -8.61 7.34
N THR A 306 18.65 -7.68 6.96
CA THR A 306 17.82 -6.91 7.89
C THR A 306 16.80 -7.78 8.65
N LYS A 307 16.20 -8.78 8.00
CA LYS A 307 15.25 -9.72 8.62
C LYS A 307 15.89 -10.56 9.72
N ILE A 308 17.10 -11.06 9.44
CA ILE A 308 17.81 -11.98 10.33
C ILE A 308 18.74 -11.30 11.35
N LEU A 309 18.80 -9.96 11.37
CA LEU A 309 19.71 -9.18 12.22
C LEU A 309 19.61 -9.56 13.71
N HIS A 310 18.41 -9.89 14.18
CA HIS A 310 18.14 -10.29 15.57
C HIS A 310 18.78 -11.63 15.95
N ARG A 311 19.09 -12.50 14.97
CA ARG A 311 19.75 -13.81 15.15
C ARG A 311 21.26 -13.77 14.95
N MET A 312 21.81 -12.68 14.41
CA MET A 312 23.25 -12.59 14.16
C MET A 312 24.04 -12.55 15.46
N SER A 313 25.17 -13.26 15.55
CA SER A 313 26.14 -13.04 16.64
C SER A 313 26.87 -11.69 16.48
N GLY A 314 27.59 -11.24 17.51
CA GLY A 314 28.36 -9.98 17.44
C GLY A 314 29.41 -9.99 16.31
N ARG A 315 30.04 -11.14 16.05
CA ARG A 315 30.95 -11.33 14.91
C ARG A 315 30.23 -11.12 13.58
N GLN A 316 29.05 -11.70 13.42
CA GLN A 316 28.25 -11.62 12.20
C GLN A 316 27.70 -10.21 11.96
N VAL A 317 27.30 -9.49 13.00
CA VAL A 317 26.93 -8.07 12.90
C VAL A 317 28.12 -7.25 12.39
N ASN A 318 29.33 -7.49 12.89
CA ASN A 318 30.53 -6.80 12.40
C ASN A 318 30.79 -7.11 10.92
N THR A 319 30.71 -8.38 10.51
CA THR A 319 30.85 -8.77 9.10
C THR A 319 29.79 -8.11 8.22
N PHE A 320 28.53 -8.06 8.67
CA PHE A 320 27.46 -7.38 7.97
C PHE A 320 27.75 -5.88 7.82
N LEU A 321 28.22 -5.21 8.86
CA LEU A 321 28.56 -3.79 8.81
C LEU A 321 29.72 -3.50 7.86
N GLU A 322 30.77 -4.31 7.85
CA GLU A 322 31.89 -4.13 6.92
C GLU A 322 31.45 -4.32 5.47
N GLN A 323 30.61 -5.33 5.19
CA GLN A 323 29.99 -5.46 3.87
C GLN A 323 29.13 -4.23 3.54
N LEU A 324 28.27 -3.80 4.45
CA LEU A 324 27.38 -2.65 4.25
C LEU A 324 28.16 -1.38 3.91
N LYS A 325 29.28 -1.10 4.60
CA LYS A 325 30.16 0.06 4.31
C LYS A 325 30.68 0.06 2.88
N VAL A 326 31.06 -1.10 2.35
CA VAL A 326 31.51 -1.22 0.95
C VAL A 326 30.32 -1.06 -0.01
N GLU A 327 29.17 -1.62 0.33
CA GLU A 327 27.99 -1.61 -0.54
C GLU A 327 27.34 -0.23 -0.66
N VAL A 328 27.32 0.56 0.41
CA VAL A 328 26.75 1.92 0.40
C VAL A 328 27.60 2.92 -0.38
N GLN A 329 28.87 2.62 -0.67
CA GLN A 329 29.69 3.48 -1.54
C GLN A 329 29.30 3.38 -3.01
N VAL A 330 28.53 2.36 -3.40
CA VAL A 330 28.08 2.13 -4.78
C VAL A 330 26.64 2.60 -4.94
N GLU A 331 26.45 3.71 -5.66
CA GLU A 331 25.16 4.42 -5.81
C GLU A 331 23.98 3.51 -6.20
N ASN A 332 24.21 2.58 -7.14
CA ASN A 332 23.18 1.68 -7.65
C ASN A 332 22.94 0.41 -6.81
N LYS A 333 23.77 0.14 -5.78
CA LYS A 333 23.69 -1.11 -5.03
C LYS A 333 22.74 -1.02 -3.82
N ILE A 334 22.76 0.10 -3.11
CA ILE A 334 21.91 0.37 -1.95
C ILE A 334 21.36 1.79 -2.04
N ARG A 335 20.04 1.93 -1.91
CA ARG A 335 19.38 3.23 -1.86
C ARG A 335 19.40 3.82 -0.45
N ILE A 336 19.50 5.14 -0.34
CA ILE A 336 19.47 5.86 0.95
C ILE A 336 18.20 5.58 1.76
N THR A 337 17.07 5.35 1.09
CA THR A 337 15.81 4.96 1.73
C THR A 337 15.87 3.57 2.39
N GLU A 338 16.67 2.65 1.86
CA GLU A 338 16.89 1.34 2.47
C GLU A 338 17.77 1.44 3.71
N VAL A 339 18.81 2.28 3.68
CA VAL A 339 19.66 2.55 4.84
C VAL A 339 18.86 3.22 5.95
N SER A 340 18.01 4.20 5.62
CA SER A 340 17.15 4.89 6.58
C SER A 340 16.24 3.90 7.31
N LYS A 341 15.59 2.97 6.60
CA LYS A 341 14.76 1.91 7.20
C LYS A 341 15.55 0.91 8.06
N LEU A 342 16.86 0.79 7.84
CA LEU A 342 17.74 -0.10 8.56
C LEU A 342 18.24 0.50 9.89
N LEU A 343 18.37 1.83 10.00
CA LEU A 343 18.92 2.51 11.18
C LEU A 343 18.24 2.10 12.51
N PRO A 344 16.89 2.07 12.62
CA PRO A 344 16.24 1.70 13.87
C PRO A 344 16.57 0.27 14.31
N LYS A 345 16.77 -0.64 13.34
CA LYS A 345 17.07 -2.04 13.60
C LYS A 345 18.53 -2.24 14.01
N LEU A 346 19.44 -1.47 13.44
CA LEU A 346 20.86 -1.48 13.82
C LEU A 346 21.10 -0.88 15.20
N ALA A 347 20.33 0.12 15.62
CA ALA A 347 20.61 0.89 16.83
C ALA A 347 20.71 0.07 18.12
N THR A 348 20.00 -1.06 18.21
CA THR A 348 20.07 -1.97 19.36
C THR A 348 21.28 -2.91 19.34
N ARG A 349 22.03 -2.93 18.25
CA ARG A 349 23.08 -3.94 17.96
C ARG A 349 24.44 -3.33 17.67
N VAL A 350 24.51 -2.03 17.38
CA VAL A 350 25.72 -1.35 16.93
C VAL A 350 26.07 -0.18 17.85
N THR A 351 27.36 0.04 18.03
CA THR A 351 27.89 1.16 18.81
C THR A 351 27.81 2.47 18.01
N TYR A 352 27.89 3.61 18.71
CA TYR A 352 27.99 4.94 18.08
C TYR A 352 29.19 5.05 17.14
N SER A 353 30.34 4.47 17.49
CA SER A 353 31.54 4.45 16.64
C SER A 353 31.33 3.68 15.34
N GLN A 354 30.66 2.53 15.41
CA GLN A 354 30.31 1.75 14.20
C GLN A 354 29.34 2.50 13.30
N MET A 355 28.35 3.19 13.90
CA MET A 355 27.41 4.01 13.14
C MET A 355 28.10 5.21 12.48
N ALA A 356 28.97 5.91 13.21
CA ALA A 356 29.77 7.00 12.65
C ALA A 356 30.62 6.53 11.45
N SER A 357 31.26 5.36 11.56
CA SER A 357 32.03 4.77 10.46
C SER A 357 31.17 4.43 9.23
N LEU A 358 29.91 4.03 9.42
CA LEU A 358 28.97 3.83 8.30
C LEU A 358 28.61 5.16 7.62
N PHE A 359 28.37 6.21 8.39
CA PHE A 359 28.08 7.55 7.85
C PHE A 359 29.29 8.18 7.14
N GLU A 360 30.49 7.90 7.62
CA GLU A 360 31.73 8.24 6.91
C GLU A 360 31.85 7.51 5.57
N ALA A 361 31.47 6.22 5.52
CA ALA A 361 31.46 5.46 4.27
C ALA A 361 30.39 5.96 3.27
N LEU A 362 29.25 6.45 3.75
CA LEU A 362 28.23 7.09 2.91
C LEU A 362 28.72 8.40 2.29
N GLY A 363 29.53 9.17 3.01
CA GLY A 363 30.16 10.38 2.50
C GLY A 363 29.15 11.39 1.94
N SER A 364 29.27 11.73 0.65
CA SER A 364 28.40 12.74 -0.01
C SER A 364 26.99 12.21 -0.27
N ARG A 365 26.80 10.89 -0.27
CA ARG A 365 25.48 10.28 -0.53
C ARG A 365 24.45 10.62 0.55
N VAL A 366 24.91 11.04 1.73
CA VAL A 366 24.03 11.56 2.79
C VAL A 366 23.27 12.81 2.32
N LEU A 367 23.78 13.53 1.32
CA LEU A 367 23.14 14.69 0.71
C LEU A 367 22.20 14.34 -0.44
N GLU A 368 22.00 13.06 -0.78
CA GLU A 368 20.93 12.64 -1.70
C GLU A 368 19.54 12.84 -1.08
N SER A 369 19.43 12.86 0.26
CA SER A 369 18.19 13.12 0.98
C SER A 369 18.44 13.46 2.44
N SER A 370 17.82 14.55 2.92
CA SER A 370 17.82 14.96 4.33
C SER A 370 17.18 13.93 5.27
N SER A 371 16.33 13.04 4.74
CA SER A 371 15.62 12.00 5.50
C SER A 371 16.53 11.05 6.27
N LEU A 372 17.73 10.74 5.75
CA LEU A 372 18.66 9.83 6.43
C LEU A 372 19.22 10.44 7.72
N LEU A 373 19.57 11.73 7.70
CA LEU A 373 20.05 12.46 8.87
C LEU A 373 18.94 12.66 9.90
N GLN A 374 17.71 12.96 9.44
CA GLN A 374 16.52 13.01 10.29
C GLN A 374 16.29 11.68 11.00
N GLU A 375 16.39 10.57 10.27
CA GLU A 375 16.20 9.25 10.84
C GLU A 375 17.31 8.88 11.83
N LEU A 376 18.57 9.26 11.55
CA LEU A 376 19.67 9.10 12.50
C LEU A 376 19.40 9.88 13.80
N SER A 377 19.02 11.15 13.68
CA SER A 377 18.66 12.00 14.82
C SER A 377 17.48 11.43 15.62
N ARG A 378 16.44 10.96 14.92
CA ARG A 378 15.26 10.33 15.54
C ARG A 378 15.62 9.08 16.35
N VAL A 379 16.55 8.27 15.86
CA VAL A 379 16.93 6.99 16.47
C VAL A 379 17.94 7.16 17.61
N TYR A 380 18.90 8.10 17.47
CA TYR A 380 20.02 8.24 18.41
C TYR A 380 19.97 9.52 19.27
N GLY A 381 18.98 10.39 19.05
CA GLY A 381 18.77 11.66 19.73
C GLY A 381 19.21 12.87 18.90
N GLU A 382 18.59 14.02 19.17
CA GLU A 382 18.83 15.29 18.46
C GLU A 382 20.29 15.75 18.54
N ASP A 383 20.98 15.42 19.64
CA ASP A 383 22.38 15.78 19.88
C ASP A 383 23.40 14.79 19.30
N ILE A 384 23.01 13.89 18.40
CA ILE A 384 23.91 12.85 17.85
C ILE A 384 25.19 13.44 17.24
N PHE A 385 25.08 14.58 16.55
CA PHE A 385 26.21 15.27 15.92
C PHE A 385 27.10 16.03 16.91
N SER A 386 26.72 16.12 18.18
CA SER A 386 27.56 16.69 19.26
C SER A 386 28.46 15.62 19.90
N ARG A 387 28.28 14.34 19.55
CA ARG A 387 29.10 13.24 20.08
C ARG A 387 30.49 13.21 19.45
N PRO A 388 31.54 12.83 20.21
CA PRO A 388 32.91 12.82 19.72
C PRO A 388 33.12 11.85 18.55
N GLU A 389 32.39 10.73 18.50
CA GLU A 389 32.49 9.74 17.42
C GLU A 389 32.04 10.32 16.06
N PHE A 390 31.15 11.32 16.06
CA PHE A 390 30.64 11.97 14.86
C PHE A 390 31.40 13.26 14.52
N ALA A 391 32.42 13.64 15.28
CA ALA A 391 33.11 14.93 15.10
C ALA A 391 33.74 15.06 13.70
N ASP A 392 34.43 14.01 13.23
CA ASP A 392 35.07 14.00 11.91
C ASP A 392 34.04 14.09 10.79
N PHE A 393 32.97 13.29 10.90
CA PHE A 393 31.87 13.28 9.94
C PHE A 393 31.21 14.64 9.88
N LYS A 394 30.93 15.23 11.05
CA LYS A 394 30.30 16.53 11.17
C LYS A 394 31.13 17.62 10.52
N ASN A 395 32.44 17.67 10.81
CA ASN A 395 33.33 18.67 10.25
C ASN A 395 33.48 18.52 8.73
N ARG A 396 33.59 17.29 8.22
CA ARG A 396 33.64 17.01 6.78
C ARG A 396 32.35 17.38 6.08
N LEU A 397 31.20 17.01 6.64
CA LEU A 397 29.90 17.33 6.05
C LEU A 397 29.67 18.84 6.05
N ARG A 398 29.98 19.53 7.15
CA ARG A 398 29.89 21.00 7.22
C ARG A 398 30.76 21.66 6.15
N GLY A 399 32.02 21.27 6.03
CA GLY A 399 32.92 21.79 4.99
C GLY A 399 32.36 21.58 3.58
N ARG A 400 31.83 20.38 3.29
CA ARG A 400 31.19 20.08 2.00
C ARG A 400 29.95 20.92 1.73
N LEU A 401 29.08 21.11 2.72
CA LEU A 401 27.90 21.96 2.59
C LEU A 401 28.30 23.41 2.27
N THR A 402 29.30 23.93 2.97
CA THR A 402 29.87 25.26 2.69
C THR A 402 30.45 25.34 1.28
N ASP A 403 31.24 24.36 0.87
CA ASP A 403 31.84 24.33 -0.48
C ASP A 403 30.77 24.25 -1.57
N MET A 404 29.71 23.47 -1.37
CA MET A 404 28.57 23.37 -2.29
C MET A 404 27.81 24.68 -2.40
N ILE A 405 27.55 25.35 -1.27
CA ILE A 405 26.92 26.68 -1.26
C ILE A 405 27.78 27.68 -2.03
N ARG A 406 29.10 27.67 -1.83
CA ARG A 406 30.02 28.56 -2.55
C ARG A 406 30.13 28.23 -4.04
N SER A 407 30.16 26.96 -4.43
CA SER A 407 30.29 26.54 -5.84
C SER A 407 28.98 26.63 -6.62
N SER A 408 27.83 26.51 -5.97
CA SER A 408 26.51 26.67 -6.58
C SER A 408 26.26 28.08 -7.15
N ALA A 409 27.03 29.08 -6.71
CA ALA A 409 27.07 30.40 -7.32
C ALA A 409 27.65 30.38 -8.76
N LEU A 410 28.36 29.31 -9.13
CA LEU A 410 29.12 29.18 -10.38
C LEU A 410 28.61 28.04 -11.28
N GLU A 411 28.07 26.97 -10.69
CA GLU A 411 27.65 25.76 -11.41
C GLU A 411 26.15 25.47 -11.20
N SER A 412 25.46 25.03 -12.25
CA SER A 412 24.01 24.80 -12.29
C SER A 412 23.54 23.56 -11.51
N ASN A 413 24.00 23.37 -10.27
CA ASN A 413 23.66 22.24 -9.38
C ASN A 413 22.71 22.66 -8.25
N TRP A 414 21.53 23.17 -8.62
CA TRP A 414 20.56 23.73 -7.68
C TRP A 414 19.88 22.67 -6.78
N GLU A 415 19.68 21.44 -7.26
CA GLU A 415 19.05 20.34 -6.49
C GLU A 415 19.88 19.94 -5.25
N LEU A 416 21.19 19.78 -5.45
CA LEU A 416 22.12 19.45 -4.37
C LEU A 416 22.28 20.61 -3.38
N THR A 417 22.18 21.85 -3.87
CA THR A 417 22.23 23.06 -3.05
C THR A 417 20.98 23.20 -2.18
N ASP A 418 19.80 22.89 -2.72
CA ASP A 418 18.54 22.90 -1.97
C ASP A 418 18.59 21.89 -0.81
N THR A 419 19.03 20.66 -1.08
CA THR A 419 19.18 19.62 -0.05
C THR A 419 20.23 20.03 1.00
N ALA A 420 21.33 20.67 0.59
CA ALA A 420 22.33 21.19 1.50
C ALA A 420 21.78 22.25 2.46
N LEU A 421 20.99 23.19 1.93
CA LEU A 421 20.32 24.23 2.74
C LEU A 421 19.25 23.64 3.65
N GLU A 422 18.48 22.64 3.17
CA GLU A 422 17.50 21.92 3.97
C GLU A 422 18.17 21.23 5.17
N VAL A 423 19.29 20.53 4.94
CA VAL A 423 20.08 19.90 6.01
C VAL A 423 20.55 20.94 7.02
N GLY A 424 21.06 22.09 6.58
CA GLY A 424 21.46 23.18 7.47
C GLY A 424 20.29 23.78 8.27
N TYR A 425 19.10 23.85 7.67
CA TYR A 425 17.88 24.35 8.33
C TYR A 425 17.39 23.38 9.42
N ILE A 426 17.40 22.08 9.14
CA ILE A 426 16.98 21.05 10.10
C ILE A 426 18.01 20.89 11.22
N PHE A 427 19.30 20.97 10.89
CA PHE A 427 20.40 20.69 11.80
C PHE A 427 21.34 21.90 11.90
N PRO A 428 21.12 22.78 12.90
CA PRO A 428 21.89 24.01 13.06
C PRO A 428 23.41 23.82 13.18
N CYS A 429 23.87 22.63 13.58
CA CYS A 429 25.29 22.31 13.66
C CYS A 429 26.00 22.25 12.30
N PHE A 430 25.25 22.24 11.20
CA PHE A 430 25.73 22.29 9.82
C PHE A 430 25.48 23.64 9.15
N LEU A 431 25.06 24.67 9.90
CA LEU A 431 24.78 25.99 9.32
C LEU A 431 26.01 26.55 8.59
N PRO A 432 25.83 27.06 7.37
CA PRO A 432 26.85 27.80 6.65
C PRO A 432 27.11 29.16 7.33
N ASP A 433 28.13 29.89 6.88
CA ASP A 433 28.36 31.23 7.40
C ASP A 433 27.35 32.21 6.78
N ARG A 434 26.97 33.26 7.53
CA ARG A 434 25.97 34.25 7.08
C ARG A 434 26.37 34.92 5.77
N GLU A 435 27.66 35.17 5.60
CA GLU A 435 28.24 35.80 4.40
C GLU A 435 28.04 34.92 3.16
N ASP A 436 28.19 33.60 3.30
CA ASP A 436 27.98 32.64 2.21
C ASP A 436 26.51 32.62 1.76
N LEU A 437 25.56 32.68 2.71
CA LEU A 437 24.13 32.77 2.39
C LEU A 437 23.74 34.08 1.72
N GLN A 438 24.35 35.20 2.14
CA GLN A 438 24.12 36.50 1.51
C GLN A 438 24.65 36.50 0.08
N ALA A 439 25.85 35.98 -0.15
CA ALA A 439 26.41 35.81 -1.50
C ALA A 439 25.49 34.92 -2.37
N LEU A 440 25.01 33.80 -1.82
CA LEU A 440 24.09 32.90 -2.52
C LEU A 440 22.75 33.59 -2.88
N SER A 441 22.21 34.43 -2.00
CA SER A 441 20.97 35.18 -2.27
C SER A 441 21.09 36.15 -3.46
N GLN A 442 22.30 36.64 -3.74
CA GLN A 442 22.57 37.53 -4.87
C GLN A 442 22.72 36.76 -6.19
N THR A 443 23.33 35.58 -6.15
CA THR A 443 23.62 34.75 -7.34
C THR A 443 22.48 33.80 -7.71
N SER A 444 21.74 33.29 -6.73
CA SER A 444 20.63 32.33 -6.90
C SER A 444 19.26 32.95 -7.15
N ARG A 445 19.19 34.23 -7.56
CA ARG A 445 17.93 34.91 -7.94
C ARG A 445 17.13 34.23 -9.06
N ARG A 446 17.72 33.21 -9.72
CA ARG A 446 17.09 32.41 -10.77
C ARG A 446 16.48 31.08 -10.28
N SER A 447 16.70 30.68 -9.02
CA SER A 447 16.12 29.46 -8.45
C SER A 447 15.22 29.79 -7.25
N PRO A 448 13.88 29.70 -7.39
CA PRO A 448 12.96 30.07 -6.32
C PRO A 448 13.02 29.14 -5.12
N TYR A 449 13.39 27.88 -5.30
CA TYR A 449 13.53 26.89 -4.22
C TYR A 449 14.70 27.22 -3.30
N VAL A 450 15.89 27.42 -3.87
CA VAL A 450 17.11 27.81 -3.15
C VAL A 450 16.89 29.14 -2.43
N LEU A 451 16.35 30.15 -3.13
CA LEU A 451 16.08 31.45 -2.53
C LEU A 451 15.08 31.34 -1.36
N SER A 452 14.03 30.54 -1.50
CA SER A 452 13.06 30.29 -0.42
C SER A 452 13.73 29.69 0.82
N MET A 453 14.63 28.73 0.64
CA MET A 453 15.34 28.12 1.77
C MET A 453 16.33 29.08 2.42
N VAL A 454 17.06 29.88 1.64
CA VAL A 454 17.93 30.95 2.15
C VAL A 454 17.13 31.96 2.98
N LEU A 455 15.96 32.39 2.52
CA LEU A 455 15.09 33.31 3.26
C LEU A 455 14.62 32.72 4.59
N LYS A 456 14.24 31.42 4.61
CA LYS A 456 13.88 30.72 5.86
C LYS A 456 15.07 30.67 6.84
N LEU A 457 16.26 30.32 6.35
CA LEU A 457 17.48 30.28 7.15
C LEU A 457 17.79 31.66 7.76
N LEU A 458 17.80 32.73 6.94
CA LEU A 458 18.05 34.09 7.40
C LEU A 458 17.02 34.54 8.45
N ARG A 459 15.74 34.25 8.21
CA ARG A 459 14.62 34.56 9.10
C ARG A 459 14.73 33.88 10.46
N ASP A 460 15.07 32.60 10.49
CA ASP A 460 14.93 31.76 11.68
C ASP A 460 16.25 31.57 12.44
N HIS A 461 17.41 31.66 11.76
CA HIS A 461 18.73 31.36 12.35
C HIS A 461 19.74 32.52 12.34
N TYR A 462 19.58 33.55 11.49
CA TYR A 462 20.55 34.66 11.37
C TYR A 462 20.01 36.04 11.75
N GLY A 463 18.86 36.09 12.43
CA GLY A 463 18.33 37.32 13.02
C GLY A 463 17.51 38.20 12.09
N GLY A 464 17.16 37.74 10.89
CA GLY A 464 16.22 38.43 10.00
C GLY A 464 16.61 38.46 8.52
N ILE A 465 15.64 38.76 7.67
CA ILE A 465 15.83 38.95 6.23
C ILE A 465 16.30 40.40 5.98
N PRO A 466 17.40 40.63 5.22
CA PRO A 466 17.83 41.97 4.81
C PRO A 466 16.75 42.73 4.01
N ASP A 467 16.60 44.04 4.25
CA ASP A 467 15.54 44.86 3.66
C ASP A 467 15.60 44.94 2.13
N ASP A 468 16.81 45.00 1.56
CA ASP A 468 17.07 45.01 0.12
C ASP A 468 16.59 43.70 -0.54
N LEU A 469 16.89 42.57 0.09
CA LEU A 469 16.45 41.26 -0.37
C LEU A 469 14.94 41.08 -0.24
N MET A 470 14.35 41.59 0.85
CA MET A 470 12.90 41.56 1.08
C MET A 470 12.15 42.37 0.02
N ARG A 471 12.60 43.60 -0.27
CA ARG A 471 12.02 44.44 -1.33
C ARG A 471 12.12 43.77 -2.70
N TYR A 472 13.29 43.23 -3.04
CA TYR A 472 13.48 42.49 -4.29
C TYR A 472 12.48 41.33 -4.43
N CYS A 473 12.33 40.51 -3.41
CA CYS A 473 11.42 39.35 -3.48
C CYS A 473 9.95 39.77 -3.62
N LEU A 474 9.51 40.81 -2.92
CA LEU A 474 8.10 41.23 -2.92
C LEU A 474 7.71 42.02 -4.18
N LEU A 475 8.59 42.89 -4.66
CA LEU A 475 8.26 43.87 -5.69
C LEU A 475 8.79 43.48 -7.08
N GLU A 476 9.93 42.78 -7.15
CA GLU A 476 10.62 42.52 -8.43
C GLU A 476 10.59 41.04 -8.85
N SER A 477 10.52 40.10 -7.90
CA SER A 477 10.48 38.67 -8.24
C SER A 477 9.14 38.30 -8.89
N SER A 478 9.16 37.36 -9.84
CA SER A 478 7.96 36.72 -10.38
C SER A 478 7.52 35.49 -9.59
N ASP A 479 8.38 34.95 -8.72
CA ASP A 479 8.17 33.63 -8.12
C ASP A 479 7.32 33.69 -6.84
N PRO A 480 6.29 32.83 -6.70
CA PRO A 480 5.35 32.91 -5.58
C PRO A 480 5.94 32.43 -4.25
N ALA A 481 6.87 31.47 -4.25
CA ALA A 481 7.39 30.86 -3.03
C ALA A 481 8.27 31.83 -2.18
N PRO A 482 9.26 32.54 -2.75
CA PRO A 482 10.02 33.56 -2.01
C PRO A 482 9.12 34.71 -1.52
N LYS A 483 8.17 35.16 -2.36
CA LYS A 483 7.19 36.20 -2.03
C LYS A 483 6.39 35.87 -0.77
N LEU A 484 5.84 34.66 -0.72
CA LEU A 484 5.02 34.22 0.40
C LEU A 484 5.80 34.23 1.73
N ILE A 485 7.08 33.84 1.70
CA ILE A 485 7.95 33.85 2.89
C ILE A 485 8.17 35.29 3.38
N CYS A 486 8.48 36.23 2.48
CA CYS A 486 8.65 37.64 2.82
C CYS A 486 7.33 38.28 3.30
N MET A 487 6.21 38.01 2.62
CA MET A 487 4.90 38.56 3.00
C MET A 487 4.47 38.08 4.39
N THR A 488 4.70 36.80 4.68
CA THR A 488 4.44 36.24 6.01
C THR A 488 5.36 36.87 7.06
N TYR A 489 6.64 37.13 6.72
CA TYR A 489 7.60 37.77 7.61
C TYR A 489 7.19 39.19 8.01
N LEU A 490 6.58 39.98 7.11
CA LEU A 490 6.08 41.34 7.40
C LEU A 490 5.03 41.39 8.51
N THR A 491 4.31 40.29 8.76
CA THR A 491 3.30 40.21 9.82
C THR A 491 3.89 40.00 11.22
N LYS A 492 5.20 39.71 11.35
CA LYS A 492 5.85 39.58 12.66
C LYS A 492 5.90 40.95 13.35
N PRO A 493 5.51 41.08 14.64
CA PRO A 493 5.41 42.37 15.33
C PRO A 493 6.67 43.24 15.30
N MET A 494 7.86 42.62 15.40
CA MET A 494 9.13 43.33 15.36
C MET A 494 9.38 44.03 14.02
N ILE A 495 8.97 43.43 12.91
CA ILE A 495 9.16 43.97 11.56
C ILE A 495 8.03 44.92 11.23
N PHE A 496 6.79 44.52 11.49
CA PHE A 496 5.60 45.36 11.29
C PHE A 496 5.65 46.70 12.04
N GLY A 497 6.40 46.79 13.14
CA GLY A 497 6.64 48.02 13.88
C GLY A 497 7.60 49.00 13.19
N LEU A 498 8.47 48.51 12.31
CA LEU A 498 9.50 49.30 11.62
C LEU A 498 9.05 49.83 10.25
N LEU A 499 8.00 49.25 9.67
CA LEU A 499 7.49 49.63 8.36
C LEU A 499 6.78 50.99 8.40
N CYS A 500 7.07 51.84 7.41
CA CYS A 500 6.34 53.09 7.24
C CYS A 500 5.01 52.89 6.50
N ARG A 501 4.16 53.93 6.49
CA ARG A 501 2.83 53.89 5.86
C ARG A 501 2.92 53.53 4.36
N ASP A 502 3.88 54.11 3.66
CA ASP A 502 4.01 53.94 2.21
C ASP A 502 4.47 52.52 1.86
N GLU A 503 5.37 51.95 2.65
CA GLU A 503 5.83 50.55 2.48
C GLU A 503 4.70 49.54 2.70
N ILE A 504 3.83 49.78 3.69
CA ILE A 504 2.69 48.89 3.95
C ILE A 504 1.71 48.92 2.76
N VAL A 505 1.42 50.10 2.21
CA VAL A 505 0.57 50.23 1.02
C VAL A 505 1.21 49.55 -0.19
N GLU A 506 2.51 49.77 -0.40
CA GLU A 506 3.29 49.17 -1.49
C GLU A 506 3.23 47.62 -1.43
N TYR A 507 3.49 47.03 -0.27
CA TYR A 507 3.45 45.58 -0.09
C TYR A 507 2.03 44.99 -0.17
N LEU A 508 1.02 45.69 0.36
CA LEU A 508 -0.37 45.26 0.26
C LEU A 508 -0.85 45.21 -1.20
N ASN A 509 -0.54 46.24 -1.99
CA ASN A 509 -0.86 46.26 -3.41
C ASN A 509 -0.20 45.09 -4.14
N ALA A 510 1.12 44.89 -3.91
CA ALA A 510 1.85 43.78 -4.52
C ALA A 510 1.24 42.41 -4.15
N GLY A 511 0.87 42.20 -2.88
CA GLY A 511 0.33 40.93 -2.40
C GLY A 511 -1.13 40.64 -2.80
N LEU A 512 -1.99 41.66 -2.85
CA LEU A 512 -3.39 41.52 -3.24
C LEU A 512 -3.56 41.39 -4.76
N SER A 513 -2.66 41.99 -5.54
CA SER A 513 -2.64 41.86 -7.00
C SER A 513 -2.04 40.54 -7.51
N ASP A 514 -1.34 39.78 -6.66
CA ASP A 514 -0.68 38.52 -7.04
C ASP A 514 -1.68 37.47 -7.58
N GLU A 515 -1.29 36.54 -8.43
CA GLU A 515 -2.21 35.50 -8.94
C GLU A 515 -2.46 34.37 -7.93
N GLY A 516 -1.56 34.16 -6.96
CA GLY A 516 -1.62 33.10 -5.98
C GLY A 516 -2.56 33.40 -4.80
N LEU A 517 -3.51 32.49 -4.54
CA LEU A 517 -4.46 32.62 -3.42
C LEU A 517 -3.76 32.70 -2.05
N GLU A 518 -2.70 31.93 -1.83
CA GLU A 518 -1.94 31.93 -0.57
C GLU A 518 -1.27 33.28 -0.29
N MET A 519 -0.70 33.90 -1.33
CA MET A 519 -0.09 35.23 -1.25
C MET A 519 -1.15 36.29 -0.92
N ARG A 520 -2.30 36.25 -1.61
CA ARG A 520 -3.43 37.15 -1.32
C ARG A 520 -3.94 36.97 0.12
N GLN A 521 -4.02 35.74 0.62
CA GLN A 521 -4.42 35.48 2.01
C GLN A 521 -3.39 35.99 3.02
N ALA A 522 -2.09 35.85 2.75
CA ALA A 522 -1.05 36.43 3.59
C ALA A 522 -1.09 37.96 3.60
N ALA A 523 -1.34 38.60 2.44
CA ALA A 523 -1.55 40.03 2.33
C ALA A 523 -2.81 40.49 3.09
N MET A 524 -3.89 39.69 3.08
CA MET A 524 -5.09 39.97 3.88
C MET A 524 -4.81 39.96 5.39
N LYS A 525 -3.91 39.09 5.88
CA LYS A 525 -3.46 39.12 7.28
C LYS A 525 -2.66 40.38 7.60
N LEU A 526 -1.81 40.83 6.67
CA LEU A 526 -1.12 42.12 6.80
C LEU A 526 -2.12 43.29 6.80
N ALA A 527 -3.17 43.23 5.97
CA ALA A 527 -4.23 44.24 5.92
C ALA A 527 -5.01 44.29 7.24
N GLU A 528 -5.38 43.13 7.80
CA GLU A 528 -6.04 43.02 9.10
C GLU A 528 -5.17 43.61 10.23
N ALA A 529 -3.89 43.25 10.29
CA ALA A 529 -2.95 43.80 11.26
C ALA A 529 -2.78 45.32 11.11
N SER A 530 -2.88 45.83 9.88
CA SER A 530 -2.77 47.26 9.55
C SER A 530 -4.05 48.04 9.85
N LEU A 531 -5.23 47.44 9.67
CA LEU A 531 -6.52 48.05 10.03
C LEU A 531 -6.66 48.27 11.55
N ALA A 532 -5.94 47.49 12.36
CA ALA A 532 -5.89 47.68 13.81
C ALA A 532 -5.10 48.95 14.24
N LYS A 533 -4.30 49.54 13.34
CA LYS A 533 -3.53 50.76 13.60
C LYS A 533 -4.26 52.01 13.05
N PRO A 534 -4.64 52.98 13.90
CA PRO A 534 -5.44 54.15 13.47
C PRO A 534 -4.80 54.97 12.35
N ASN A 535 -3.47 55.10 12.34
CA ASN A 535 -2.71 55.86 11.36
C ASN A 535 -2.57 55.17 9.98
N LEU A 536 -3.00 53.91 9.85
CA LEU A 536 -2.94 53.13 8.62
C LEU A 536 -4.32 52.79 8.05
N LYS A 537 -5.37 52.84 8.89
CA LYS A 537 -6.73 52.38 8.58
C LYS A 537 -7.26 52.92 7.24
N ASP A 538 -7.20 54.24 7.04
CA ASP A 538 -7.75 54.88 5.82
C ASP A 538 -7.03 54.41 4.55
N ALA A 539 -5.70 54.24 4.62
CA ALA A 539 -4.90 53.78 3.49
C ALA A 539 -5.24 52.32 3.12
N VAL A 540 -5.44 51.46 4.10
CA VAL A 540 -5.74 50.03 3.89
C VAL A 540 -7.18 49.83 3.41
N VAL A 541 -8.14 50.60 3.92
CA VAL A 541 -9.53 50.57 3.43
C VAL A 541 -9.60 50.94 1.95
N ASN A 542 -8.85 51.96 1.53
CA ASN A 542 -8.78 52.36 0.12
C ASN A 542 -8.29 51.21 -0.76
N VAL A 543 -7.19 50.54 -0.38
CA VAL A 543 -6.67 49.38 -1.12
C VAL A 543 -7.68 48.23 -1.15
N LEU A 544 -8.28 47.86 -0.02
CA LEU A 544 -9.23 46.74 0.05
C LEU A 544 -10.51 46.98 -0.77
N SER A 545 -10.94 48.23 -0.92
CA SER A 545 -12.16 48.57 -1.65
C SER A 545 -12.12 48.14 -3.12
N GLU A 546 -10.93 48.11 -3.74
CA GLU A 546 -10.72 47.67 -5.13
C GLU A 546 -11.00 46.18 -5.33
N TYR A 547 -10.86 45.38 -4.27
CA TYR A 547 -11.01 43.92 -4.30
C TYR A 547 -12.36 43.43 -3.76
N ARG A 548 -13.31 44.33 -3.51
CA ARG A 548 -14.64 44.02 -2.93
C ARG A 548 -15.44 43.00 -3.75
N ASN A 549 -15.29 43.02 -5.07
CA ASN A 549 -15.99 42.14 -6.00
C ASN A 549 -15.12 41.00 -6.55
N ASP A 550 -13.91 40.81 -6.00
CA ASP A 550 -13.02 39.74 -6.42
C ASP A 550 -13.68 38.37 -6.14
N ARG A 551 -13.64 37.48 -7.15
CA ARG A 551 -14.26 36.17 -7.11
C ARG A 551 -13.76 35.30 -5.94
N TRP A 552 -12.49 35.47 -5.56
CA TRP A 552 -11.79 34.59 -4.64
C TRP A 552 -11.65 35.19 -3.24
N ILE A 553 -11.23 36.45 -3.14
CA ILE A 553 -11.03 37.13 -1.85
C ILE A 553 -12.17 38.09 -1.47
N GLY A 554 -13.09 38.39 -2.39
CA GLY A 554 -14.14 39.39 -2.18
C GLY A 554 -15.03 39.11 -0.97
N ARG A 555 -15.28 37.85 -0.61
CA ARG A 555 -15.97 37.51 0.64
C ARG A 555 -15.17 37.92 1.88
N ALA A 556 -13.87 37.65 1.91
CA ALA A 556 -12.99 37.99 3.02
C ALA A 556 -12.80 39.52 3.12
N VAL A 557 -12.65 40.19 1.97
CA VAL A 557 -12.61 41.65 1.86
C VAL A 557 -13.91 42.25 2.40
N ARG A 558 -15.07 41.79 1.92
CA ARG A 558 -16.39 42.23 2.42
C ARG A 558 -16.60 41.94 3.90
N ARG A 559 -16.01 40.88 4.45
CA ARG A 559 -16.00 40.63 5.89
C ARG A 559 -15.14 41.66 6.64
N LEU A 560 -13.92 41.93 6.17
CA LEU A 560 -13.06 42.99 6.73
C LEU A 560 -13.69 44.39 6.60
N LEU A 561 -14.54 44.59 5.58
CA LEU A 561 -15.33 45.80 5.35
C LEU A 561 -16.75 45.75 5.98
N CYS A 562 -17.14 44.62 6.59
CA CYS A 562 -18.42 44.37 7.28
C CYS A 562 -19.73 44.34 6.41
N GLU A 563 -19.87 43.42 5.44
CA GLU A 563 -21.05 43.27 4.54
C GLU A 563 -21.65 41.81 4.50
N GLU A 564 -22.99 41.63 4.44
CA GLU A 564 -23.73 40.33 4.54
C GLU A 564 -24.13 39.64 3.18
N GLN A 565 -24.30 38.29 3.13
CA GLN A 565 -24.53 37.45 1.90
C GLN A 565 -25.81 36.56 1.91
N LEU A 566 -26.36 36.21 0.72
CA LEU A 566 -27.44 35.21 0.44
C LEU A 566 -27.00 34.15 -0.63
N GLN A 567 -27.50 32.90 -0.59
CA GLN A 567 -26.98 31.68 -1.28
C GLN A 567 -28.06 30.82 -2.05
N GLN A 568 -27.60 29.99 -3.00
CA GLN A 568 -28.27 29.08 -4.01
C GLN A 568 -28.67 27.66 -3.49
N GLU A 569 -29.31 26.78 -4.32
CA GLU A 569 -29.26 25.27 -4.22
C GLU A 569 -29.62 24.51 -5.55
N ASN A 570 -29.40 23.19 -5.78
CA ASN A 570 -28.31 22.20 -5.50
C ASN A 570 -28.58 20.83 -6.24
N GLU A 571 -27.54 20.02 -6.56
CA GLU A 571 -27.57 18.84 -7.49
C GLU A 571 -27.99 17.47 -6.91
N SER A 572 -28.14 17.34 -5.59
CA SER A 572 -28.32 16.05 -4.89
C SER A 572 -29.68 15.38 -5.13
N VAL A 573 -30.68 16.16 -5.56
CA VAL A 573 -32.08 15.72 -5.73
C VAL A 573 -32.27 14.87 -7.01
N HIS A 574 -31.35 14.95 -7.97
CA HIS A 574 -31.48 14.27 -9.26
C HIS A 574 -31.16 12.75 -9.19
N ILE A 575 -30.30 12.35 -8.24
CA ILE A 575 -29.70 11.00 -8.18
C ILE A 575 -30.67 9.96 -7.60
N ILE A 576 -31.44 10.35 -6.58
CA ILE A 576 -32.37 9.46 -5.85
C ILE A 576 -33.52 8.98 -6.76
N ARG A 577 -33.86 9.78 -7.77
CA ARG A 577 -34.92 9.50 -8.75
C ARG A 577 -34.58 8.35 -9.69
N GLU A 578 -33.32 8.21 -10.11
CA GLU A 578 -32.91 7.15 -11.05
C GLU A 578 -32.92 5.76 -10.39
N MET A 579 -32.54 5.65 -9.12
CA MET A 579 -32.49 4.35 -8.43
C MET A 579 -33.87 3.82 -8.08
N LEU A 580 -34.78 4.68 -7.62
CA LEU A 580 -36.17 4.29 -7.35
C LEU A 580 -36.92 3.95 -8.64
N SER A 581 -36.58 4.59 -9.76
CA SER A 581 -37.04 4.16 -11.09
C SER A 581 -36.45 2.82 -11.52
N SER A 582 -35.19 2.52 -11.14
CA SER A 582 -34.56 1.21 -11.37
C SER A 582 -35.13 0.08 -10.48
N LEU A 583 -35.85 0.45 -9.41
CA LEU A 583 -36.58 -0.44 -8.50
C LEU A 583 -38.11 -0.44 -8.73
N ASN A 584 -38.63 0.47 -9.57
CA ASN A 584 -40.04 0.63 -9.99
C ASN A 584 -41.11 0.50 -8.89
N VAL A 585 -40.81 1.06 -7.73
CA VAL A 585 -41.81 1.39 -6.71
C VAL A 585 -42.35 2.78 -7.04
N ALA A 586 -43.66 2.95 -7.18
CA ALA A 586 -44.25 4.27 -7.41
C ALA A 586 -44.21 5.09 -6.11
N GLY A 587 -43.51 6.24 -6.13
CA GLY A 587 -43.53 7.23 -5.06
C GLY A 587 -43.74 8.63 -5.64
N ASN A 588 -44.74 9.36 -5.14
CA ASN A 588 -44.94 10.77 -5.45
C ASN A 588 -43.85 11.62 -4.77
N ASP A 589 -43.73 12.91 -5.14
CA ASP A 589 -42.73 13.83 -4.55
C ASP A 589 -42.84 13.97 -3.01
N ASP A 590 -43.98 13.60 -2.42
CA ASP A 590 -44.16 13.48 -0.97
C ASP A 590 -43.61 12.15 -0.39
N ASP A 591 -43.58 11.06 -1.16
CA ASP A 591 -43.05 9.76 -0.74
C ASP A 591 -41.51 9.69 -0.85
N VAL A 592 -40.90 10.52 -1.71
CA VAL A 592 -39.43 10.70 -1.77
C VAL A 592 -38.94 11.65 -0.67
N ARG A 593 -39.82 12.53 -0.15
CA ARG A 593 -39.54 13.31 1.07
C ARG A 593 -39.58 12.45 2.33
N ASP A 594 -40.33 11.37 2.34
CA ASP A 594 -40.35 10.41 3.45
C ASP A 594 -39.32 9.26 3.28
N CYS A 595 -38.46 9.36 2.26
CA CYS A 595 -37.18 8.66 2.17
C CYS A 595 -35.99 9.50 2.69
N TYR A 596 -36.25 10.60 3.42
CA TYR A 596 -35.27 11.34 4.22
C TYR A 596 -35.17 10.83 5.67
#